data_AF-Q4X1T7-F1
#
_entry.id   AF-Q4X1T7-F1
#
_cell.length_a   1.000
_cell.length_b   1.000
_cell.length_c   1.000
_cell.angle_alpha   90.00
_cell.angle_beta   90.00
_cell.angle_gamma   90.00
#
_symmetry.space_group_name_H-M   'P 1'
#
loop_
_entity.id
_entity.type
_entity.pdbx_description
1 polymer ?
#
loop_
_entity_poly.entity_id
_entity_poly.type
_entity_poly.pdbx_seq_one_letter_code
_entity_poly.pdbx_strand_id
1 'polypeptide(L)'
;MGVLRLPRPTGIYVPNSPTRSLTTDMISSPLSPGFNFDCETVTPSIIPALDYISSKLQQKMMHVTLLVGRGKPYPTGQPSDLMVIPIAQLDPQSWRTICRIVAKGAKKFSLGQSWTDALARSQYERQANEYLIQQSILQNEVVFSREGLTLLSVDRIYTFKRRLCILSNRDNGIEEPYISSCVHLLHRTIRDFQGRPFSKAFFHRVYEQLDVRDDLLTRVAHAYKKEYNQEGIVLPPRPRPEYSRKSPIRPVRPRRQPTPPTCRPASAKKGPKTPLSASDVTPITRSEWNMFVGAGIRPINPTVTKWTPSPTVLAAA
;
A
#
# COMPACT_ATOMS: atom_id res chain seq x y z
N MET A 1 -87.69 -18.72 0.35
CA MET A 1 -86.36 -18.16 0.71
C MET A 1 -85.29 -19.04 0.08
N GLY A 2 -84.89 -18.71 -1.15
CA GLY A 2 -84.01 -19.54 -2.00
C GLY A 2 -82.54 -19.39 -1.64
N VAL A 3 -81.84 -20.52 -1.49
CA VAL A 3 -80.41 -20.60 -1.16
C VAL A 3 -79.60 -20.50 -2.46
N LEU A 4 -79.00 -19.34 -2.71
CA LEU A 4 -78.06 -19.11 -3.82
C LEU A 4 -76.75 -19.87 -3.54
N ARG A 5 -76.50 -20.95 -4.29
CA ARG A 5 -75.21 -21.66 -4.29
C ARG A 5 -74.32 -21.07 -5.38
N LEU A 6 -73.25 -20.39 -4.97
CA LEU A 6 -72.18 -19.94 -5.86
C LEU A 6 -71.26 -21.13 -6.22
N PRO A 7 -70.86 -21.29 -7.50
CA PRO A 7 -69.96 -22.35 -7.92
C PRO A 7 -68.51 -22.05 -7.52
N ARG A 8 -67.78 -23.09 -7.12
CA ARG A 8 -66.36 -23.03 -6.73
C ARG A 8 -65.49 -22.66 -7.95
N PRO A 9 -64.46 -21.81 -7.81
CA PRO A 9 -63.56 -21.50 -8.90
C PRO A 9 -62.72 -22.71 -9.27
N THR A 10 -62.64 -22.95 -10.58
CA THR A 10 -61.86 -23.95 -11.27
C THR A 10 -60.36 -23.84 -10.93
N GLY A 11 -59.74 -24.98 -10.63
CA GLY A 11 -58.32 -25.06 -10.30
C GLY A 11 -57.44 -24.58 -11.46
N ILE A 12 -56.46 -23.73 -11.13
CA ILE A 12 -55.41 -23.31 -12.05
C ILE A 12 -54.52 -24.52 -12.34
N TYR A 13 -54.58 -24.98 -13.59
CA TYR A 13 -53.76 -26.07 -14.11
C TYR A 13 -52.33 -25.55 -14.32
N VAL A 14 -51.41 -25.90 -13.40
CA VAL A 14 -49.97 -25.68 -13.59
C VAL A 14 -49.42 -26.89 -14.35
N PRO A 15 -48.76 -26.72 -15.51
CA PRO A 15 -48.20 -27.84 -16.25
C PRO A 15 -47.10 -28.53 -15.43
N ASN A 16 -47.23 -29.85 -15.25
CA ASN A 16 -46.20 -30.71 -14.67
C ASN A 16 -44.92 -30.64 -15.51
N SER A 17 -44.01 -29.75 -15.13
CA SER A 17 -42.62 -29.80 -15.57
C SER A 17 -41.92 -30.93 -14.81
N PRO A 18 -41.08 -31.76 -15.45
CA PRO A 18 -40.40 -32.84 -14.76
C PRO A 18 -39.55 -32.26 -13.63
N THR A 19 -39.75 -32.80 -12.43
CA THR A 19 -38.97 -32.51 -11.24
C THR A 19 -37.50 -32.73 -11.54
N ARG A 20 -36.77 -31.65 -11.83
CA ARG A 20 -35.31 -31.65 -11.82
C ARG A 20 -34.90 -32.04 -10.40
N SER A 21 -34.53 -33.30 -10.21
CA SER A 21 -33.92 -33.77 -8.97
C SER A 21 -32.69 -32.90 -8.74
N LEU A 22 -32.73 -32.03 -7.75
CA LEU A 22 -31.60 -31.25 -7.28
C LEU A 22 -30.47 -32.23 -6.96
N THR A 23 -29.48 -32.33 -7.85
CA THR A 23 -28.28 -33.13 -7.59
C THR A 23 -27.40 -32.37 -6.61
N THR A 24 -26.63 -33.09 -5.81
CA THR A 24 -25.72 -32.52 -4.80
C THR A 24 -24.70 -31.54 -5.40
N ASP A 25 -24.45 -31.65 -6.71
CA ASP A 25 -23.60 -30.74 -7.50
C ASP A 25 -24.28 -29.39 -7.82
N MET A 26 -25.60 -29.28 -7.65
CA MET A 26 -26.35 -28.01 -7.71
C MET A 26 -26.40 -27.28 -6.36
N ILE A 27 -25.95 -27.93 -5.29
CA ILE A 27 -25.81 -27.34 -3.96
C ILE A 27 -24.36 -26.85 -3.89
N SER A 28 -24.18 -25.53 -3.88
CA SER A 28 -22.87 -24.95 -3.60
C SER A 28 -22.28 -25.62 -2.36
N SER A 29 -21.00 -26.00 -2.40
CA SER A 29 -20.30 -26.53 -1.23
C SER A 29 -20.68 -25.71 0.01
N PRO A 30 -21.04 -26.33 1.15
CA PRO A 30 -21.48 -25.59 2.32
C PRO A 30 -20.41 -24.54 2.62
N LEU A 31 -20.84 -23.27 2.63
CA LEU A 31 -19.98 -22.15 2.99
C LEU A 31 -19.19 -22.59 4.21
N SER A 32 -17.87 -22.74 4.06
CA SER A 32 -17.02 -23.13 5.17
C SER A 32 -17.35 -22.19 6.33
N PRO A 33 -17.53 -22.69 7.56
CA PRO A 33 -17.97 -21.87 8.70
C PRO A 33 -17.02 -20.71 9.05
N GLY A 34 -15.89 -20.59 8.34
CA GLY A 34 -15.08 -19.38 8.25
C GLY A 34 -15.75 -18.35 7.35
N PHE A 35 -16.63 -17.55 7.93
CA PHE A 35 -17.13 -16.32 7.34
C PHE A 35 -15.95 -15.40 6.96
N ASN A 36 -15.62 -15.29 5.67
CA ASN A 36 -14.50 -14.48 5.19
C ASN A 36 -14.93 -13.03 4.99
N PHE A 37 -14.58 -12.15 5.95
CA PHE A 37 -14.64 -10.71 5.76
C PHE A 37 -13.61 -10.32 4.70
N ASP A 38 -14.04 -9.98 3.47
CA ASP A 38 -13.21 -9.32 2.48
C ASP A 38 -13.21 -7.82 2.80
N CYS A 39 -12.09 -7.28 3.30
CA CYS A 39 -11.97 -5.84 3.57
C CYS A 39 -12.13 -4.99 2.30
N GLU A 40 -11.94 -5.61 1.14
CA GLU A 40 -12.10 -5.01 -0.18
C GLU A 40 -13.57 -4.96 -0.62
N THR A 41 -14.44 -5.83 -0.07
CA THR A 41 -15.88 -5.89 -0.36
C THR A 41 -16.65 -6.31 0.89
N VAL A 42 -17.29 -5.35 1.58
CA VAL A 42 -18.19 -5.68 2.70
C VAL A 42 -19.25 -6.63 2.20
N THR A 43 -19.22 -7.88 2.65
CA THR A 43 -20.23 -8.84 2.23
C THR A 43 -21.59 -8.40 2.79
N PRO A 44 -22.68 -8.42 1.99
CA PRO A 44 -23.99 -7.95 2.42
C PRO A 44 -24.52 -8.60 3.70
N SER A 45 -24.04 -9.80 4.01
CA SER A 45 -24.33 -10.54 5.24
C SER A 45 -23.81 -9.87 6.53
N ILE A 46 -22.80 -9.02 6.44
CA ILE A 46 -22.18 -8.33 7.59
C ILE A 46 -22.91 -7.04 7.93
N ILE A 47 -23.50 -6.40 6.92
CA ILE A 47 -24.08 -5.07 7.02
C ILE A 47 -25.12 -5.00 8.16
N PRO A 48 -26.07 -5.95 8.31
CA PRO A 48 -27.04 -5.91 9.41
C PRO A 48 -26.39 -6.00 10.80
N ALA A 49 -25.25 -6.68 10.90
CA ALA A 49 -24.53 -6.83 12.14
C ALA A 49 -23.76 -5.55 12.51
N LEU A 50 -23.14 -4.89 11.53
CA LEU A 50 -22.49 -3.60 11.72
C LEU A 50 -23.50 -2.51 12.03
N ASP A 51 -24.66 -2.53 11.38
CA ASP A 51 -25.78 -1.64 11.68
C ASP A 51 -26.22 -1.80 13.14
N TYR A 52 -26.40 -3.05 13.60
CA TYR A 52 -26.73 -3.32 14.99
C TYR A 52 -25.67 -2.80 15.96
N ILE A 53 -24.38 -3.03 15.66
CA ILE A 53 -23.27 -2.55 16.50
C ILE A 53 -23.27 -1.02 16.53
N SER A 54 -23.38 -0.37 15.37
CA SER A 54 -23.46 1.08 15.23
C SER A 54 -24.59 1.66 16.06
N SER A 55 -25.82 1.15 15.90
CA SER A 55 -26.98 1.62 16.66
C SER A 55 -26.81 1.39 18.17
N LYS A 56 -26.12 0.32 18.60
CA LYS A 56 -25.85 0.08 20.02
C LYS A 56 -24.76 1.00 20.59
N LEU A 57 -23.77 1.39 19.79
CA LEU A 57 -22.78 2.39 20.16
C LEU A 57 -23.40 3.78 20.23
N GLN A 58 -24.26 4.12 19.26
CA GLN A 58 -25.03 5.36 19.26
C GLN A 58 -25.95 5.48 20.49
N GLN A 59 -26.64 4.41 20.89
CA GLN A 59 -27.43 4.37 22.13
C GLN A 59 -26.61 4.65 23.40
N LYS A 60 -25.28 4.52 23.32
CA LYS A 60 -24.33 4.85 24.39
C LYS A 60 -23.65 6.19 24.18
N MET A 61 -24.07 6.97 23.19
CA MET A 61 -23.45 8.25 22.79
C MET A 61 -21.96 8.08 22.47
N MET A 62 -21.58 6.94 21.89
CA MET A 62 -20.20 6.62 21.54
C MET A 62 -20.04 6.55 20.03
N HIS A 63 -18.99 7.17 19.50
CA HIS A 63 -18.53 6.99 18.15
C HIS A 63 -17.14 6.34 18.14
N VAL A 64 -17.02 5.21 17.45
CA VAL A 64 -15.78 4.44 17.41
C VAL A 64 -15.31 4.30 15.98
N THR A 65 -14.06 4.67 15.73
CA THR A 65 -13.40 4.41 14.46
C THR A 65 -12.48 3.21 14.61
N LEU A 66 -12.76 2.15 13.84
CA LEU A 66 -11.99 0.92 13.82
C LEU A 66 -11.30 0.77 12.47
N LEU A 67 -10.02 0.44 12.52
CA LEU A 67 -9.25 -0.02 11.39
C LEU A 67 -9.53 -1.51 11.19
N VAL A 68 -9.90 -1.94 9.98
CA VAL A 68 -10.26 -3.32 9.67
C VAL A 68 -9.42 -3.83 8.51
N GLY A 69 -8.82 -5.01 8.71
CA GLY A 69 -7.91 -5.65 7.78
C GLY A 69 -7.87 -7.16 7.95
N ARG A 70 -6.93 -7.80 7.26
CA ARG A 70 -6.58 -9.21 7.48
C ARG A 70 -5.17 -9.29 8.05
N GLY A 71 -4.98 -10.04 9.14
CA GLY A 71 -3.67 -10.29 9.73
C GLY A 71 -2.77 -11.10 8.79
N LYS A 72 -3.36 -12.07 8.07
CA LYS A 72 -2.74 -12.79 6.96
C LYS A 72 -3.61 -12.60 5.70
N PRO A 73 -3.34 -11.59 4.86
CA PRO A 73 -4.16 -11.31 3.69
C PRO A 73 -3.90 -12.34 2.59
N TYR A 74 -4.53 -13.50 2.67
CA TYR A 74 -4.51 -14.45 1.56
C TYR A 74 -5.35 -13.94 0.37
N PRO A 75 -5.06 -14.35 -0.87
CA PRO A 75 -5.92 -14.07 -2.02
C PRO A 75 -7.31 -14.69 -1.80
N THR A 76 -8.32 -14.03 -2.37
CA THR A 76 -9.77 -14.25 -2.21
C THR A 76 -10.17 -15.71 -1.91
N GLY A 77 -11.00 -15.89 -0.87
CA GLY A 77 -11.61 -17.18 -0.53
C GLY A 77 -10.88 -18.02 0.54
N GLN A 78 -9.67 -17.66 0.98
CA GLN A 78 -8.97 -18.37 2.06
C GLN A 78 -9.27 -17.77 3.44
N PRO A 79 -9.57 -18.61 4.47
CA PRO A 79 -9.81 -18.13 5.83
C PRO A 79 -8.61 -17.35 6.33
N SER A 80 -8.84 -16.08 6.63
CA SER A 80 -7.82 -15.15 7.10
C SER A 80 -8.22 -14.60 8.47
N ASP A 81 -7.25 -14.51 9.37
CA ASP A 81 -7.49 -13.89 10.67
C ASP A 81 -7.86 -12.42 10.47
N LEU A 82 -9.03 -12.03 10.98
CA LEU A 82 -9.47 -10.65 10.95
C LEU A 82 -8.54 -9.80 11.84
N MET A 83 -8.15 -8.62 11.36
CA MET A 83 -7.46 -7.61 12.16
C MET A 83 -8.44 -6.45 12.37
N VAL A 84 -8.67 -6.07 13.62
CA VAL A 84 -9.49 -4.92 13.99
C VAL A 84 -8.68 -4.10 14.97
N ILE A 85 -8.41 -2.83 14.71
CA ILE A 85 -7.60 -1.98 15.59
C ILE A 85 -8.34 -0.65 15.83
N PRO A 86 -8.66 -0.27 17.08
CA PRO A 86 -9.25 1.02 17.35
C PRO A 86 -8.28 2.16 17.04
N ILE A 87 -8.73 3.19 16.33
CA ILE A 87 -7.89 4.33 15.95
C ILE A 87 -7.67 5.27 17.13
N ALA A 88 -8.71 5.59 17.90
CA ALA A 88 -8.61 6.44 19.09
C ALA A 88 -8.33 5.60 20.33
N GLN A 89 -7.55 6.11 21.29
CA GLN A 89 -7.34 5.43 22.57
C GLN A 89 -8.67 5.42 23.32
N LEU A 90 -9.17 4.22 23.60
CA LEU A 90 -10.44 4.03 24.29
C LEU A 90 -10.16 3.82 25.77
N ASP A 91 -10.94 4.46 26.63
CA ASP A 91 -10.87 4.20 28.06
C ASP A 91 -11.30 2.74 28.37
N PRO A 92 -10.87 2.17 29.51
CA PRO A 92 -11.18 0.78 29.84
C PRO A 92 -12.69 0.46 29.91
N GLN A 93 -13.55 1.43 30.22
CA GLN A 93 -15.00 1.23 30.31
C GLN A 93 -15.63 1.20 28.91
N SER A 94 -15.25 2.14 28.06
CA SER A 94 -15.61 2.19 26.63
C SER A 94 -15.15 0.93 25.92
N TRP A 95 -13.92 0.48 26.18
CA TRP A 95 -13.37 -0.76 25.64
C TRP A 95 -14.24 -1.97 25.98
N ARG A 96 -14.55 -2.17 27.28
CA ARG A 96 -15.44 -3.24 27.75
C ARG A 96 -16.83 -3.15 27.11
N THR A 97 -17.34 -1.94 26.92
CA THR A 97 -18.64 -1.69 26.31
C THR A 97 -18.64 -2.12 24.84
N ILE A 98 -17.62 -1.74 24.08
CA ILE A 98 -17.44 -2.11 22.67
C ILE A 98 -17.29 -3.63 22.54
N CYS A 99 -16.40 -4.25 23.31
CA CYS A 99 -16.22 -5.71 23.29
C CYS A 99 -17.54 -6.45 23.57
N ARG A 100 -18.35 -5.97 24.53
CA ARG A 100 -19.64 -6.57 24.86
C ARG A 100 -20.66 -6.39 23.73
N ILE A 101 -20.74 -5.21 23.12
CA ILE A 101 -21.65 -4.93 22.00
C ILE A 101 -21.28 -5.78 20.80
N VAL A 102 -19.99 -5.85 20.45
CA VAL A 102 -19.51 -6.65 19.32
C VAL A 102 -19.71 -8.14 19.59
N ALA A 103 -19.44 -8.65 20.79
CA ALA A 103 -19.73 -10.05 21.13
C ALA A 103 -21.23 -10.39 21.00
N LYS A 104 -22.12 -9.47 21.41
CA LYS A 104 -23.57 -9.64 21.23
C LYS A 104 -23.97 -9.61 19.75
N GLY A 105 -23.41 -8.69 18.97
CA GLY A 105 -23.61 -8.62 17.52
C GLY A 105 -23.13 -9.88 16.84
N ALA A 106 -21.92 -10.35 17.16
CA ALA A 106 -21.32 -11.55 16.60
C ALA A 106 -22.15 -12.80 16.89
N LYS A 107 -22.68 -12.94 18.11
CA LYS A 107 -23.60 -14.04 18.46
C LYS A 107 -24.94 -13.94 17.74
N LYS A 108 -25.49 -12.73 17.57
CA LYS A 108 -26.82 -12.51 16.98
C LYS A 108 -26.84 -12.70 15.46
N PHE A 109 -25.76 -12.32 14.78
CA PHE A 109 -25.65 -12.31 13.32
C PHE A 109 -24.64 -13.33 12.79
N SER A 110 -24.16 -14.24 13.65
CA SER A 110 -23.20 -15.28 13.30
C SER A 110 -21.92 -14.73 12.63
N LEU A 111 -21.39 -13.59 13.10
CA LEU A 111 -20.16 -12.98 12.55
C LEU A 111 -18.87 -13.80 12.81
N GLY A 112 -19.00 -14.99 13.40
CA GLY A 112 -17.88 -15.82 13.83
C GLY A 112 -17.16 -15.26 15.06
N GLN A 113 -16.27 -16.05 15.66
CA GLN A 113 -15.40 -15.61 16.77
C GLN A 113 -14.26 -14.69 16.28
N SER A 114 -14.06 -14.57 14.97
CA SER A 114 -12.99 -13.76 14.37
C SER A 114 -13.04 -12.29 14.80
N TRP A 115 -14.23 -11.69 14.93
CA TRP A 115 -14.40 -10.31 15.41
C TRP A 115 -14.05 -10.14 16.89
N THR A 116 -14.46 -11.09 17.73
CA THR A 116 -14.17 -11.05 19.16
C THR A 116 -12.68 -11.28 19.42
N ASP A 117 -12.07 -12.22 18.70
CA ASP A 117 -10.66 -12.56 18.83
C ASP A 117 -9.77 -11.44 18.28
N ALA A 118 -10.18 -10.82 17.15
CA ALA A 118 -9.49 -9.67 16.60
C ALA A 118 -9.49 -8.48 17.56
N LEU A 119 -10.64 -8.17 18.17
CA LEU A 119 -10.72 -7.11 19.18
C LEU A 119 -9.86 -7.43 20.39
N ALA A 120 -9.88 -8.67 20.90
CA ALA A 120 -9.05 -9.07 22.03
C ALA A 120 -7.55 -8.88 21.74
N ARG A 121 -7.09 -9.25 20.55
CA ARG A 121 -5.69 -9.07 20.10
C ARG A 121 -5.31 -7.60 19.95
N SER A 122 -6.23 -6.77 19.47
CA SER A 122 -5.99 -5.36 19.17
C SER A 122 -5.51 -4.53 20.35
N GLN A 123 -5.85 -4.94 21.57
CA GLN A 123 -5.43 -4.27 22.80
C GLN A 123 -3.90 -4.21 22.92
N TYR A 124 -3.21 -5.27 22.45
CA TYR A 124 -1.76 -5.37 22.49
C TYR A 124 -1.13 -4.94 21.15
N GLU A 125 -1.79 -5.24 20.04
CA GLU A 125 -1.27 -4.97 18.69
C GLU A 125 -1.26 -3.47 18.35
N ARG A 126 -2.05 -2.63 19.02
CA ARG A 126 -2.15 -1.20 18.70
C ARG A 126 -0.79 -0.48 18.77
N GLN A 127 -0.05 -0.68 19.86
CA GLN A 127 1.23 0.03 20.08
C GLN A 127 2.27 -0.31 19.02
N ALA A 128 2.29 -1.58 18.59
CA ALA A 128 3.18 -2.03 17.51
C ALA A 128 2.79 -1.46 16.13
N ASN A 129 1.53 -1.06 15.96
CA ASN A 129 0.94 -0.68 14.67
C ASN A 129 0.66 0.83 14.53
N GLU A 130 1.25 1.70 15.35
CA GLU A 130 1.04 3.16 15.28
C GLU A 130 1.28 3.73 13.86
N TYR A 131 2.38 3.34 13.21
CA TYR A 131 2.66 3.79 11.83
C TYR A 131 1.60 3.30 10.84
N LEU A 132 1.14 2.05 10.98
CA LEU A 132 0.08 1.49 10.13
C LEU A 132 -1.24 2.25 10.31
N ILE A 133 -1.59 2.60 11.55
CA ILE A 133 -2.80 3.38 11.85
C ILE A 133 -2.70 4.75 11.17
N GLN A 134 -1.57 5.44 11.31
CA GLN A 134 -1.36 6.75 10.67
C GLN A 134 -1.48 6.69 9.15
N GLN A 135 -0.83 5.73 8.50
CA GLN A 135 -0.91 5.57 7.03
C GLN A 135 -2.34 5.20 6.58
N SER A 136 -3.04 4.38 7.35
CA SER A 136 -4.42 4.00 7.01
C SER A 136 -5.40 5.17 7.16
N ILE A 137 -5.19 6.06 8.14
CA ILE A 137 -5.95 7.32 8.27
C ILE A 137 -5.66 8.23 7.06
N LEU A 138 -4.41 8.33 6.63
CA LEU A 138 -4.04 9.12 5.44
C LEU A 138 -4.66 8.56 4.15
N GLN A 139 -4.77 7.23 4.04
CA GLN A 139 -5.46 6.59 2.92
C GLN A 139 -6.98 6.86 2.96
N ASN A 140 -7.58 6.97 4.16
CA ASN A 140 -8.99 7.29 4.40
C ASN A 140 -9.99 6.49 3.55
N GLU A 141 -9.71 5.20 3.35
CA GLU A 141 -10.65 4.33 2.63
C GLU A 141 -11.71 3.81 3.61
N VAL A 142 -12.88 4.44 3.56
CA VAL A 142 -14.03 4.09 4.40
C VAL A 142 -14.72 2.84 3.85
N VAL A 143 -14.75 1.79 4.65
CA VAL A 143 -15.40 0.51 4.34
C VAL A 143 -16.86 0.53 4.78
N PHE A 144 -17.15 1.14 5.93
CA PHE A 144 -18.49 1.31 6.47
C PHE A 144 -18.53 2.56 7.34
N SER A 145 -19.62 3.33 7.27
CA SER A 145 -19.82 4.47 8.16
C SER A 145 -21.29 4.61 8.50
N ARG A 146 -21.58 4.65 9.79
CA ARG A 146 -22.89 4.99 10.36
C ARG A 146 -22.71 5.70 11.70
N GLU A 147 -23.81 6.27 12.19
CA GLU A 147 -23.86 6.92 13.50
C GLU A 147 -23.42 5.94 14.60
N GLY A 148 -22.23 6.16 15.15
CA GLY A 148 -21.61 5.38 16.22
C GLY A 148 -20.47 4.44 15.80
N LEU A 149 -20.31 4.14 14.51
CA LEU A 149 -19.27 3.25 14.01
C LEU A 149 -18.76 3.67 12.63
N THR A 150 -17.45 3.89 12.53
CA THR A 150 -16.74 4.02 11.25
C THR A 150 -15.70 2.92 11.13
N LEU A 151 -15.69 2.21 10.01
CA LEU A 151 -14.69 1.22 9.66
C LEU A 151 -13.82 1.78 8.52
N LEU A 152 -12.51 1.84 8.76
CA LEU A 152 -11.51 2.15 7.73
C LEU A 152 -10.80 0.88 7.28
N SER A 153 -10.42 0.78 6.02
CA SER A 153 -9.56 -0.31 5.55
C SER A 153 -8.11 -0.09 6.02
N VAL A 154 -7.38 -1.18 6.20
CA VAL A 154 -5.93 -1.15 6.38
C VAL A 154 -5.24 -0.67 5.10
N ASP A 155 -4.14 0.07 5.26
CA ASP A 155 -3.30 0.55 4.17
C ASP A 155 -3.00 -0.56 3.12
N ARG A 156 -3.17 -0.18 1.85
CA ARG A 156 -3.00 -1.09 0.70
C ARG A 156 -1.56 -1.49 0.52
N ILE A 157 -0.60 -0.59 0.82
CA ILE A 157 0.82 -0.91 0.70
C ILE A 157 1.22 -1.93 1.78
N TYR A 158 0.72 -1.77 3.01
CA TYR A 158 0.87 -2.79 4.05
C TYR A 158 0.32 -4.15 3.61
N THR A 159 -0.91 -4.18 3.11
CA THR A 159 -1.57 -5.40 2.64
C THR A 159 -0.79 -6.07 1.51
N PHE A 160 -0.30 -5.27 0.55
CA PHE A 160 0.56 -5.71 -0.54
C PHE A 160 1.86 -6.35 -0.04
N LYS A 161 2.60 -5.67 0.85
CA LYS A 161 3.84 -6.22 1.42
C LYS A 161 3.59 -7.50 2.19
N ARG A 162 2.51 -7.54 2.99
CA ARG A 162 2.16 -8.73 3.79
C ARG A 162 1.81 -9.92 2.89
N ARG A 163 1.09 -9.71 1.78
CA ARG A 163 0.84 -10.76 0.76
C ARG A 163 2.14 -11.35 0.21
N LEU A 164 3.12 -10.50 -0.11
CA LEU A 164 4.42 -10.96 -0.62
C LEU A 164 5.26 -11.67 0.45
N CYS A 165 5.21 -11.22 1.70
CA CYS A 165 5.88 -11.93 2.80
C CYS A 165 5.30 -13.34 3.01
N ILE A 166 3.98 -13.48 2.93
CA ILE A 166 3.30 -14.78 3.03
C ILE A 166 3.71 -15.69 1.87
N LEU A 167 3.77 -15.14 0.65
CA LEU A 167 4.22 -15.86 -0.53
C LEU A 167 5.67 -16.33 -0.38
N SER A 168 6.55 -15.48 0.16
CA SER A 168 7.96 -15.81 0.40
C SER A 168 8.16 -17.01 1.33
N ASN A 169 7.25 -17.22 2.28
CA ASN A 169 7.31 -18.32 3.24
C ASN A 169 6.59 -19.58 2.73
N ARG A 170 5.94 -19.53 1.56
CA ARG A 170 5.28 -20.69 0.94
C ARG A 170 6.16 -21.25 -0.17
N ASP A 171 6.54 -22.51 -0.01
CA ASP A 171 7.38 -23.25 -0.97
C ASP A 171 6.56 -23.91 -2.11
N ASN A 172 5.24 -23.70 -2.13
CA ASN A 172 4.31 -24.46 -2.97
C ASN A 172 3.71 -23.59 -4.09
N GLY A 173 3.74 -24.10 -5.32
CA GLY A 173 3.46 -23.44 -6.62
C GLY A 173 2.06 -22.84 -6.88
N ILE A 174 1.37 -22.34 -5.85
CA ILE A 174 0.16 -21.52 -5.98
C ILE A 174 0.58 -20.04 -5.90
N GLU A 175 1.51 -19.62 -6.76
CA GLU A 175 2.01 -18.24 -6.76
C GLU A 175 1.10 -17.30 -7.58
N GLU A 176 0.51 -17.80 -8.66
CA GLU A 176 -0.24 -17.02 -9.63
C GLU A 176 -1.40 -16.19 -9.04
N PRO A 177 -2.28 -16.72 -8.16
CA PRO A 177 -3.36 -15.91 -7.59
C PRO A 177 -2.85 -14.85 -6.61
N TYR A 178 -1.71 -15.07 -5.94
CA TYR A 178 -1.09 -14.08 -5.07
C TYR A 178 -0.50 -12.94 -5.89
N ILE A 179 0.22 -13.26 -6.97
CA ILE A 179 0.82 -12.27 -7.86
C ILE A 179 -0.27 -11.45 -8.53
N SER A 180 -1.30 -12.09 -9.10
CA SER A 180 -2.45 -11.42 -9.70
C SER A 180 -3.11 -10.48 -8.69
N SER A 181 -3.41 -10.95 -7.47
CA SER A 181 -4.00 -10.13 -6.42
C SER A 181 -3.12 -8.94 -6.01
N CYS A 182 -1.79 -9.12 -5.94
CA CYS A 182 -0.83 -8.05 -5.68
C CYS A 182 -0.79 -7.02 -6.81
N VAL A 183 -0.87 -7.47 -8.06
CA VAL A 183 -0.93 -6.62 -9.26
C VAL A 183 -2.18 -5.75 -9.25
N HIS A 184 -3.35 -6.31 -8.91
CA HIS A 184 -4.60 -5.56 -8.77
C HIS A 184 -4.52 -4.51 -7.65
N LEU A 185 -4.00 -4.88 -6.47
CA LEU A 185 -3.78 -3.92 -5.38
C LEU A 185 -2.83 -2.79 -5.78
N LEU A 186 -1.73 -3.15 -6.46
CA LEU A 186 -0.75 -2.19 -6.94
C LEU A 186 -1.37 -1.24 -7.96
N HIS A 187 -2.17 -1.74 -8.91
CA HIS A 187 -2.84 -0.93 -9.91
C HIS A 187 -3.80 0.07 -9.27
N ARG A 188 -4.62 -0.39 -8.32
CA ARG A 188 -5.52 0.48 -7.56
C ARG A 188 -4.76 1.57 -6.81
N THR A 189 -3.68 1.19 -6.13
CA THR A 189 -2.84 2.12 -5.39
C THR A 189 -2.22 3.16 -6.33
N ILE A 190 -1.65 2.75 -7.46
CA ILE A 190 -1.06 3.65 -8.46
C ILE A 190 -2.10 4.64 -9.01
N ARG A 191 -3.34 4.18 -9.28
CA ARG A 191 -4.43 5.06 -9.74
C ARG A 191 -4.74 6.15 -8.71
N ASP A 192 -4.78 5.79 -7.43
CA ASP A 192 -5.03 6.76 -6.34
C ASP A 192 -3.88 7.79 -6.23
N PHE A 193 -2.65 7.40 -6.57
CA PHE A 193 -1.48 8.29 -6.64
C PHE A 193 -1.22 8.89 -8.04
N GLN A 194 -2.28 9.23 -8.78
CA GLN A 194 -2.21 9.92 -10.08
C GLN A 194 -1.41 9.17 -11.17
N GLY A 195 -1.33 7.83 -11.08
CA GLY A 195 -0.61 7.02 -12.05
C GLY A 195 0.90 6.97 -11.85
N ARG A 196 1.43 7.49 -10.73
CA ARG A 196 2.88 7.49 -10.49
C ARG A 196 3.38 6.10 -10.09
N PRO A 197 4.43 5.57 -10.75
CA PRO A 197 5.01 4.29 -10.37
C PRO A 197 5.81 4.40 -9.07
N PHE A 198 5.89 3.28 -8.35
CA PHE A 198 6.68 3.20 -7.12
C PHE A 198 8.12 2.78 -7.42
N SER A 199 9.09 3.32 -6.68
CA SER A 199 10.46 2.81 -6.75
C SER A 199 10.59 1.50 -5.99
N LYS A 200 11.45 0.59 -6.42
CA LYS A 200 11.83 -0.58 -5.61
C LYS A 200 12.28 -0.20 -4.19
N ALA A 201 13.04 0.88 -4.03
CA ALA A 201 13.54 1.34 -2.74
C ALA A 201 12.43 1.82 -1.79
N PHE A 202 11.27 2.21 -2.33
CA PHE A 202 10.11 2.62 -1.53
C PHE A 202 9.60 1.45 -0.67
N PHE A 203 9.45 0.28 -1.26
CA PHE A 203 8.93 -0.91 -0.55
C PHE A 203 9.87 -1.39 0.55
N HIS A 204 11.17 -1.12 0.44
CA HIS A 204 12.16 -1.44 1.48
C HIS A 204 12.16 -0.43 2.64
N ARG A 205 11.75 0.82 2.40
CA ARG A 205 11.66 1.87 3.43
C ARG A 205 10.32 1.88 4.17
N VAL A 206 9.23 1.57 3.46
CA VAL A 206 7.88 1.61 4.03
C VAL A 206 7.58 0.28 4.71
N TYR A 207 7.19 0.30 5.99
CA TYR A 207 7.05 -0.89 6.84
C TYR A 207 8.33 -1.73 6.88
N GLU A 208 9.40 -1.19 7.47
CA GLU A 208 10.72 -1.87 7.58
C GLU A 208 10.63 -3.26 8.23
N GLN A 209 9.65 -3.48 9.12
CA GLN A 209 9.41 -4.76 9.76
C GLN A 209 8.92 -5.87 8.81
N LEU A 210 8.46 -5.51 7.61
CA LEU A 210 8.01 -6.45 6.59
C LEU A 210 9.06 -6.51 5.47
N ASP A 211 10.03 -7.39 5.58
CA ASP A 211 11.01 -7.56 4.49
C ASP A 211 10.42 -8.37 3.33
N VAL A 212 10.62 -7.89 2.11
CA VAL A 212 10.07 -8.49 0.89
C VAL A 212 11.20 -8.84 -0.06
N ARG A 213 11.24 -10.11 -0.50
CA ARG A 213 12.22 -10.59 -1.47
C ARG A 213 12.16 -9.82 -2.79
N ASP A 214 13.32 -9.40 -3.25
CA ASP A 214 13.49 -8.67 -4.52
C ASP A 214 13.03 -9.45 -5.75
N ASP A 215 13.17 -10.78 -5.72
CA ASP A 215 12.69 -11.67 -6.78
C ASP A 215 11.18 -11.53 -6.98
N LEU A 216 10.41 -11.49 -5.88
CA LEU A 216 8.95 -11.39 -5.90
C LEU A 216 8.50 -10.02 -6.38
N LEU A 217 9.15 -8.94 -5.93
CA LEU A 217 8.89 -7.59 -6.45
C LEU A 217 9.14 -7.49 -7.95
N THR A 218 10.20 -8.14 -8.44
CA THR A 218 10.52 -8.20 -9.87
C THR A 218 9.45 -8.98 -10.64
N ARG A 219 8.99 -10.12 -10.12
CA ARG A 219 7.88 -10.90 -10.72
C ARG A 219 6.58 -10.09 -10.80
N VAL A 220 6.19 -9.41 -9.72
CA VAL A 220 5.01 -8.52 -9.71
C VAL A 220 5.16 -7.37 -10.70
N ALA A 221 6.35 -6.77 -10.80
CA ALA A 221 6.61 -5.70 -11.77
C ALA A 221 6.45 -6.19 -13.22
N HIS A 222 6.94 -7.39 -13.54
CA HIS A 222 6.78 -8.00 -14.85
C HIS A 222 5.31 -8.37 -15.14
N ALA A 223 4.61 -8.95 -14.17
CA ALA A 223 3.18 -9.28 -14.30
C ALA A 223 2.33 -8.02 -14.51
N TYR A 224 2.59 -6.94 -13.75
CA TYR A 224 1.94 -5.65 -13.92
C TYR A 224 2.19 -5.06 -15.31
N LYS A 225 3.44 -5.10 -15.79
CA LYS A 225 3.81 -4.60 -17.13
C LYS A 225 3.13 -5.40 -18.23
N LYS A 226 2.97 -6.72 -18.05
CA LYS A 226 2.27 -7.61 -18.98
C LYS A 226 0.77 -7.31 -19.04
N GLU A 227 0.14 -7.01 -17.91
CA GLU A 227 -1.31 -6.82 -17.83
C GLU A 227 -1.75 -5.40 -18.24
N TYR A 228 -1.02 -4.37 -17.80
CA TYR A 228 -1.41 -2.96 -17.98
C TYR A 228 -0.57 -2.19 -19.00
N ASN A 229 0.46 -2.81 -19.61
CA ASN A 229 1.42 -2.16 -20.52
C ASN A 229 2.07 -0.88 -19.93
N GLN A 230 2.12 -0.78 -18.60
CA GLN A 230 2.67 0.35 -17.85
C GLN A 230 3.68 -0.16 -16.83
N GLU A 231 4.61 0.69 -16.44
CA GLU A 231 5.55 0.35 -15.36
C GLU A 231 4.91 0.71 -14.02
N GLY A 232 4.68 -0.28 -13.16
CA GLY A 232 4.15 -0.04 -11.81
C GLY A 232 5.22 0.07 -10.74
N ILE A 233 6.34 -0.64 -10.94
CA ILE A 233 7.51 -0.62 -10.06
C ILE A 233 8.74 -0.32 -10.91
N VAL A 234 9.42 0.79 -10.61
CA VAL A 234 10.67 1.18 -11.25
C VAL A 234 11.79 0.33 -10.65
N LEU A 235 12.24 -0.65 -11.43
CA LEU A 235 13.40 -1.47 -11.12
C LEU A 235 14.67 -0.71 -11.52
N PRO A 236 15.70 -0.64 -10.65
CA PRO A 236 16.97 -0.04 -11.04
C PRO A 236 17.54 -0.82 -12.24
N PRO A 237 18.18 -0.12 -13.21
CA PRO A 237 18.79 -0.79 -14.35
C PRO A 237 19.80 -1.81 -13.83
N ARG A 238 19.69 -3.06 -14.28
CA ARG A 238 20.70 -4.08 -13.98
C ARG A 238 22.05 -3.51 -14.44
N PRO A 239 23.11 -3.51 -13.61
CA PRO A 239 24.42 -3.09 -14.05
C PRO A 239 24.76 -3.95 -15.27
N ARG A 240 24.90 -3.30 -16.43
CA ARG A 240 25.37 -3.98 -17.63
C ARG A 240 26.73 -4.56 -17.27
N PRO A 241 27.04 -5.83 -17.60
CA PRO A 241 28.39 -6.32 -17.44
C PRO A 241 29.30 -5.32 -18.14
N GLU A 242 30.22 -4.74 -17.39
CA GLU A 242 31.24 -3.86 -17.91
C GLU A 242 32.08 -4.73 -18.84
N TYR A 243 31.70 -4.79 -20.12
CA TYR A 243 32.59 -5.30 -21.14
C TYR A 243 33.83 -4.44 -20.99
N SER A 244 34.92 -5.05 -20.52
CA SER A 244 36.22 -4.43 -20.43
C SER A 244 36.45 -3.73 -21.75
N ARG A 245 36.27 -2.40 -21.76
CA ARG A 245 36.65 -1.58 -22.90
C ARG A 245 38.13 -1.80 -22.98
N LYS A 246 38.57 -2.71 -23.87
CA LYS A 246 39.95 -2.87 -24.25
C LYS A 246 40.40 -1.49 -24.64
N SER A 247 41.06 -0.81 -23.72
CA SER A 247 41.63 0.50 -23.97
C SER A 247 42.60 0.24 -25.12
N PRO A 248 42.50 0.93 -26.27
CA PRO A 248 43.44 0.69 -27.34
C PRO A 248 44.83 0.94 -26.76
N ILE A 249 45.64 -0.12 -26.76
CA ILE A 249 47.04 -0.10 -26.35
C ILE A 249 47.68 1.01 -27.18
N ARG A 250 47.93 2.16 -26.55
CA ARG A 250 48.73 3.21 -27.17
C ARG A 250 50.12 2.62 -27.38
N PRO A 251 50.66 2.55 -28.61
CA PRO A 251 52.02 2.10 -28.80
C PRO A 251 52.94 3.06 -28.05
N VAL A 252 53.74 2.50 -27.15
CA VAL A 252 54.78 3.21 -26.40
C VAL A 252 55.74 3.80 -27.44
N ARG A 253 55.71 5.13 -27.59
CA ARG A 253 56.75 5.83 -28.35
C ARG A 253 58.09 5.64 -27.62
N PRO A 254 59.17 5.30 -28.32
CA PRO A 254 60.47 5.16 -27.69
C PRO A 254 60.92 6.51 -27.12
N ARG A 255 61.34 6.44 -25.86
CA ARG A 255 61.92 7.51 -25.05
C ARG A 255 63.15 8.09 -25.77
N ARG A 256 63.03 9.29 -26.37
CA ARG A 256 64.20 10.08 -26.75
C ARG A 256 64.72 10.85 -25.54
N GLN A 257 66.03 10.76 -25.34
CA GLN A 257 66.80 11.43 -24.31
C GLN A 257 66.71 12.97 -24.41
N PRO A 258 66.95 13.70 -23.30
CA PRO A 258 66.68 15.12 -23.17
C PRO A 258 67.79 15.97 -23.81
N THR A 259 67.40 17.04 -24.48
CA THR A 259 68.30 18.14 -24.90
C THR A 259 68.02 19.38 -24.04
N PRO A 260 69.05 20.21 -23.74
CA PRO A 260 69.02 21.25 -22.71
C PRO A 260 68.19 22.49 -23.10
N PRO A 261 67.79 23.33 -22.11
CA PRO A 261 66.77 24.35 -22.31
C PRO A 261 67.35 25.56 -23.05
N THR A 262 66.75 25.94 -24.17
CA THR A 262 66.99 27.26 -24.76
C THR A 262 65.79 28.16 -24.45
N CYS A 263 66.00 29.07 -23.51
CA CYS A 263 65.10 30.19 -23.25
C CYS A 263 64.99 31.08 -24.49
N ARG A 264 63.78 31.26 -25.02
CA ARG A 264 63.39 32.47 -25.75
C ARG A 264 61.98 32.87 -25.33
N PRO A 265 61.74 34.15 -24.97
CA PRO A 265 60.43 34.61 -24.56
C PRO A 265 59.60 34.93 -25.81
N ALA A 266 58.53 34.17 -26.03
CA ALA A 266 57.50 34.55 -26.99
C ALA A 266 56.35 35.21 -26.21
N SER A 267 56.45 36.52 -26.05
CA SER A 267 55.37 37.39 -25.61
C SER A 267 54.29 37.43 -26.70
N ALA A 268 53.34 36.49 -26.65
CA ALA A 268 52.07 36.62 -27.34
C ALA A 268 51.02 37.09 -26.32
N LYS A 269 50.70 38.38 -26.42
CA LYS A 269 49.67 39.10 -25.66
C LYS A 269 48.36 38.29 -25.68
N LYS A 270 48.07 37.60 -24.57
CA LYS A 270 46.82 36.87 -24.35
C LYS A 270 45.89 37.81 -23.58
N GLY A 271 45.00 38.49 -24.29
CA GLY A 271 43.89 39.20 -23.66
C GLY A 271 43.00 38.23 -22.86
N PRO A 272 42.20 38.72 -21.91
CA PRO A 272 41.34 37.88 -21.09
C PRO A 272 40.37 37.09 -21.97
N LYS A 273 40.49 35.76 -21.96
CA LYS A 273 39.52 34.86 -22.58
C LYS A 273 38.33 34.73 -21.64
N THR A 274 37.19 35.30 -22.00
CA THR A 274 35.91 34.97 -21.36
C THR A 274 35.56 33.51 -21.65
N PRO A 275 35.27 32.69 -20.63
CA PRO A 275 34.82 31.32 -20.84
C PRO A 275 33.43 31.33 -21.50
N LEU A 276 33.23 30.44 -22.48
CA LEU A 276 31.96 30.32 -23.22
C LEU A 276 31.01 29.30 -22.57
N SER A 277 31.48 28.49 -21.61
CA SER A 277 30.64 27.55 -20.86
C SER A 277 31.15 27.31 -19.43
N ALA A 278 30.23 26.94 -18.51
CA ALA A 278 30.51 26.75 -17.08
C ALA A 278 31.52 25.63 -16.78
N SER A 279 31.72 24.71 -17.72
CA SER A 279 32.74 23.65 -17.66
C SER A 279 34.16 24.14 -17.96
N ASP A 280 34.33 25.36 -18.49
CA ASP A 280 35.65 25.89 -18.88
C ASP A 280 36.40 26.57 -17.72
N VAL A 281 35.80 26.60 -16.52
CA VAL A 281 36.40 27.19 -15.32
C VAL A 281 37.19 26.12 -14.57
N THR A 282 38.52 26.16 -14.67
CA THR A 282 39.41 25.32 -13.84
C THR A 282 39.59 25.93 -12.44
N PRO A 283 39.88 25.12 -11.40
CA PRO A 283 39.85 25.58 -10.00
C PRO A 283 40.81 26.73 -9.64
N ILE A 284 41.79 27.05 -10.49
CA ILE A 284 42.77 28.12 -10.26
C ILE A 284 42.19 29.51 -10.59
N THR A 285 41.22 29.63 -11.50
CA THR A 285 40.57 30.92 -11.80
C THR A 285 39.40 31.22 -10.87
N ARG A 286 38.93 30.26 -10.07
CA ARG A 286 37.83 30.46 -9.12
C ARG A 286 38.19 31.38 -7.96
N SER A 287 39.46 31.39 -7.52
CA SER A 287 39.91 32.22 -6.38
C SER A 287 40.01 33.72 -6.70
N GLU A 288 40.21 34.08 -7.98
CA GLU A 288 40.36 35.48 -8.39
C GLU A 288 39.01 36.22 -8.50
N TRP A 289 37.89 35.49 -8.61
CA TRP A 289 36.54 36.09 -8.63
C TRP A 289 35.97 36.36 -7.23
N ASN A 290 36.54 35.77 -6.17
CA ASN A 290 36.11 36.05 -4.79
C ASN A 290 36.48 37.46 -4.32
N MET A 291 37.30 38.22 -5.06
CA MET A 291 37.66 39.61 -4.71
C MET A 291 36.70 40.67 -5.27
N PHE A 292 35.85 40.33 -6.26
CA PHE A 292 34.85 41.27 -6.81
C PHE A 292 33.44 41.10 -6.22
N VAL A 293 33.22 40.06 -5.41
CA VAL A 293 32.00 39.92 -4.59
C VAL A 293 32.35 40.36 -3.17
N GLY A 294 32.75 41.63 -3.06
CA GLY A 294 32.97 42.31 -1.79
C GLY A 294 31.65 42.51 -1.04
N ALA A 295 31.69 42.18 0.25
CA ALA A 295 30.84 42.63 1.35
C ALA A 295 29.50 43.32 0.98
N GLY A 296 28.40 42.55 0.94
CA GLY A 296 27.08 43.17 0.87
C GLY A 296 25.88 42.27 0.55
N ILE A 297 26.09 41.02 0.11
CA ILE A 297 24.97 40.13 -0.25
C ILE A 297 25.02 38.89 0.63
N ARG A 298 24.05 38.80 1.55
CA ARG A 298 23.80 37.59 2.34
C ARG A 298 23.53 36.43 1.37
N PRO A 299 24.04 35.21 1.63
CA PRO A 299 23.71 34.06 0.81
C PRO A 299 22.20 33.80 0.91
N ILE A 300 21.49 34.00 -0.19
CA ILE A 300 20.16 33.42 -0.37
C ILE A 300 20.42 31.92 -0.57
N ASN A 301 20.24 31.15 0.51
CA ASN A 301 20.13 29.71 0.38
C ASN A 301 19.05 29.41 -0.65
N PRO A 302 19.32 28.60 -1.69
CA PRO A 302 18.26 28.13 -2.56
C PRO A 302 17.29 27.32 -1.70
N THR A 303 16.05 27.81 -1.57
CA THR A 303 14.91 27.06 -1.05
C THR A 303 14.66 25.88 -1.98
N VAL A 304 15.39 24.79 -1.77
CA VAL A 304 15.04 23.48 -2.27
C VAL A 304 13.84 23.04 -1.43
N THR A 305 12.66 23.04 -2.03
CA THR A 305 11.42 22.50 -1.45
C THR A 305 11.52 20.98 -1.33
N LYS A 306 12.32 20.52 -0.37
CA LYS A 306 12.26 19.14 0.10
C LYS A 306 11.16 19.09 1.16
N TRP A 307 10.03 18.49 0.81
CA TRP A 307 8.97 18.23 1.78
C TRP A 307 9.50 17.27 2.86
N THR A 308 9.61 17.77 4.08
CA THR A 308 9.85 16.99 5.30
C THR A 308 8.70 17.27 6.25
N PRO A 309 7.80 16.31 6.55
CA PRO A 309 6.80 16.52 7.57
C PRO A 309 7.51 16.53 8.94
N SER A 310 7.42 17.65 9.65
CA SER A 310 7.82 17.76 11.05
C SER A 310 6.58 17.58 11.93
N PRO A 311 6.70 16.97 13.13
CA PRO A 311 5.56 16.58 13.94
C PRO A 311 5.00 17.78 14.72
N THR A 312 3.72 18.08 14.52
CA THR A 312 3.00 19.04 15.38
C THR A 312 2.67 18.35 16.70
N VAL A 313 3.46 18.65 17.73
CA VAL A 313 3.06 18.52 19.13
C VAL A 313 2.20 19.74 19.46
N LEU A 314 0.92 19.53 19.78
CA LEU A 314 0.09 20.53 20.44
C LEU A 314 -0.45 19.91 21.74
N ALA A 315 0.24 20.28 22.81
CA ALA A 315 -0.20 20.14 24.18
C ALA A 315 -1.10 21.34 24.54
N ALA A 316 -2.21 21.01 25.19
CA ALA A 316 -3.04 21.76 26.15
C ALA A 316 -2.99 23.30 26.20
N ALA A 317 -4.18 23.90 26.06
CA ALA A 317 -4.77 24.79 27.05
C ALA A 317 -6.29 24.54 27.08
#